data_AF-A0A370EWI5-F1
#
_entry.id   AF-A0A370EWI5-F1
#
_cell.length_a   1.000
_cell.length_b   1.000
_cell.length_c   1.000
_cell.angle_alpha   90.00
_cell.angle_beta   90.00
_cell.angle_gamma   90.00
#
_symmetry.space_group_name_H-M   'P 1'
#
loop_
_entity.id
_entity.type
_entity.pdbx_description
1 polymer ?
#
loop_
_entity_poly.entity_id
_entity_poly.type
_entity_poly.pdbx_seq_one_letter_code
_entity_poly.pdbx_strand_id
1 'polypeptide(L)' 'MRHYIHEVNVIIDGELSEIVRVGSAGDFNLNMIKDMAIKIARENHPNAKLAPVLLNQREVSIEEYRQIMGANPPWLNNIE' A
#
# COMPACT_ATOMS: atom_id res chain seq x y z
N MET A 1 -6.73 15.67 8.73
CA MET A 1 -5.64 14.93 8.06
C MET A 1 -6.25 14.18 6.89
N ARG A 2 -5.64 14.22 5.70
CA ARG A 2 -6.15 13.48 4.53
C ARG A 2 -5.64 12.05 4.59
N HIS A 3 -6.46 11.08 4.20
CA HIS A 3 -6.10 9.67 4.14
C HIS A 3 -6.14 9.19 2.71
N TYR A 4 -5.19 8.34 2.35
CA TYR A 4 -5.09 7.80 1.01
C TYR A 4 -4.93 6.30 1.06
N ILE A 5 -5.53 5.64 0.07
CA ILE A 5 -5.21 4.26 -0.29
C ILE A 5 -4.57 4.28 -1.67
N HIS A 6 -3.42 3.62 -1.75
CA HIS A 6 -2.63 3.46 -2.96
C HIS A 6 -2.76 2.03 -3.43
N GLU A 7 -3.12 1.84 -4.70
CA GLU A 7 -3.09 0.54 -5.34
C GLU A 7 -1.81 0.44 -6.16
N VAL A 8 -0.94 -0.48 -5.75
CA VAL A 8 0.37 -0.70 -6.36
C VAL A 8 0.37 -2.08 -7.00
N ASN A 9 0.58 -2.13 -8.31
CA ASN A 9 0.84 -3.39 -8.99
C ASN A 9 2.30 -3.77 -8.79
N VAL A 10 2.56 -4.91 -8.17
CA VAL A 10 3.90 -5.46 -8.03
C VAL A 10 4.08 -6.55 -9.08
N ILE A 11 4.96 -6.30 -10.04
CA ILE A 11 5.37 -7.29 -11.03
C ILE A 11 6.40 -8.21 -10.37
N ILE A 12 6.17 -9.52 -10.46
CA ILE A 12 6.96 -10.57 -9.83
C ILE A 12 7.63 -11.39 -10.94
N ASP A 13 8.97 -11.39 -10.93
CA ASP A 13 9.84 -12.06 -11.90
C ASP A 13 9.59 -11.72 -13.39
N GLY A 14 8.80 -10.67 -13.66
CA GLY A 14 8.48 -10.21 -15.01
C GLY A 14 7.27 -10.92 -15.65
N GLU A 15 6.61 -11.84 -14.94
CA GLU A 15 5.52 -12.65 -15.49
C GLU A 15 4.22 -12.51 -14.71
N LEU A 16 4.32 -12.52 -13.38
CA LEU A 16 3.16 -12.44 -12.48
C LEU A 16 2.97 -11.00 -12.00
N SER A 17 1.74 -10.68 -11.59
CA SER A 17 1.41 -9.37 -11.06
C SER A 17 0.45 -9.49 -9.88
N GLU A 18 0.76 -8.80 -8.78
CA GLU A 18 -0.07 -8.73 -7.58
C GLU A 18 -0.44 -7.28 -7.25
N ILE A 19 -1.72 -7.01 -6.99
CA ILE A 19 -2.15 -5.68 -6.54
C ILE A 19 -2.06 -5.61 -5.02
N VAL A 20 -1.13 -4.80 -4.54
CA VAL A 20 -0.95 -4.51 -3.12
C VAL A 20 -1.59 -3.16 -2.81
N ARG A 21 -2.41 -3.13 -1.75
CA ARG A 21 -3.00 -1.89 -1.24
C ARG A 21 -2.16 -1.36 -0.07
N VAL A 22 -1.76 -0.10 -0.15
CA VAL A 22 -0.97 0.57 0.88
C VAL A 22 -1.72 1.80 1.37
N GLY A 23 -1.90 1.90 2.68
CA GLY A 23 -2.49 3.06 3.33
C GLY A 23 -1.46 4.14 3.66
N SER A 24 -1.86 5.41 3.59
CA SER A 24 -1.07 6.53 4.12
C SER A 24 -1.93 7.69 4.62
N ALA A 25 -1.37 8.56 5.46
CA ALA A 25 -1.96 9.83 5.84
C ALA A 25 -1.02 11.01 5.58
N GLY A 26 -1.60 12.15 5.22
CA GLY A 26 -0.86 13.37 4.88
C GLY A 26 -0.09 13.26 3.56
N ASP A 27 0.95 14.08 3.41
CA ASP A 27 1.81 14.10 2.22
C ASP A 27 2.85 12.98 2.34
N PHE A 28 2.53 11.81 1.80
CA PHE A 28 3.43 10.66 1.81
C PHE A 28 4.25 10.58 0.53
N ASN A 29 5.51 10.14 0.64
CA ASN A 29 6.41 9.99 -0.50
C ASN A 29 6.06 8.72 -1.31
N LEU A 30 5.85 8.86 -2.61
CA LEU A 30 5.52 7.76 -3.52
C LEU A 30 6.55 6.62 -3.51
N ASN A 31 7.83 6.92 -3.30
CA ASN A 31 8.87 5.89 -3.20
C ASN A 31 8.67 5.03 -1.95
N MET A 32 8.26 5.64 -0.82
CA MET A 32 7.95 4.88 0.40
C MET A 32 6.74 3.97 0.22
N ILE A 33 5.72 4.42 -0.53
CA ILE A 33 4.55 3.59 -0.87
C ILE A 33 4.98 2.38 -1.70
N LYS A 34 5.82 2.59 -2.72
CA LYS A 34 6.38 1.52 -3.55
C LYS A 34 7.22 0.55 -2.74
N ASP A 35 8.08 1.04 -1.85
CA ASP A 35 8.93 0.20 -1.00
C ASP A 35 8.09 -0.64 -0.02
N MET A 36 7.01 -0.07 0.53
CA MET A 36 6.07 -0.81 1.39
C MET A 36 5.34 -1.90 0.60
N ALA A 37 4.91 -1.61 -0.63
CA ALA A 37 4.29 -2.61 -1.50
C ALA A 37 5.25 -3.76 -1.83
N ILE A 38 6.53 -3.45 -2.11
CA ILE A 38 7.58 -4.48 -2.27
C ILE A 38 7.70 -5.31 -1.00
N LYS A 39 7.73 -4.68 0.18
CA LYS A 39 7.88 -5.40 1.46
C LYS A 39 6.75 -6.39 1.69
N ILE A 40 5.51 -5.98 1.45
CA ILE A 40 4.32 -6.84 1.57
C ILE A 40 4.41 -8.01 0.57
N ALA A 41 4.68 -7.73 -0.71
CA ALA A 41 4.81 -8.78 -1.72
C ALA A 41 5.98 -9.74 -1.44
N ARG A 42 7.06 -9.26 -0.81
CA ARG A 42 8.23 -10.07 -0.40
C ARG A 42 7.88 -11.13 0.65
N GLU A 43 6.87 -10.90 1.49
CA GLU A 43 6.43 -11.88 2.49
C GLU A 43 5.91 -13.16 1.82
N ASN A 44 5.23 -13.02 0.68
CA ASN A 44 4.74 -14.15 -0.13
C ASN A 44 5.77 -14.64 -1.15
N HIS A 45 6.66 -13.74 -1.62
CA HIS A 45 7.64 -14.00 -2.69
C HIS A 45 9.07 -13.61 -2.27
N PRO A 46 9.70 -14.32 -1.30
CA PRO A 46 10.94 -13.87 -0.65
C PRO A 46 12.13 -13.74 -1.60
N ASN A 47 12.22 -14.61 -2.62
CA ASN A 47 13.37 -14.67 -3.54
C ASN A 47 13.09 -14.06 -4.92
N ALA A 48 11.89 -13.54 -5.16
CA ALA A 48 11.50 -13.03 -6.48
C ALA A 48 12.06 -11.63 -6.74
N LYS A 49 12.25 -11.29 -8.02
CA LYS A 49 12.47 -9.91 -8.45
C LYS A 49 11.13 -9.18 -8.44
N LEU A 50 11.06 -8.08 -7.70
CA LEU A 50 9.82 -7.32 -7.51
C LEU A 50 9.99 -5.91 -8.11
N ALA A 51 9.03 -5.49 -8.93
CA ALA A 51 8.98 -4.16 -9.51
C ALA A 51 7.61 -3.51 -9.25
N PRO A 52 7.52 -2.46 -8.41
CA PRO A 52 6.26 -1.82 -8.07
C PRO A 52 5.90 -0.71 -9.05
N VAL A 53 4.64 -0.70 -9.48
CA VAL A 53 4.03 0.32 -10.34
C VAL A 53 2.79 0.86 -9.63
N LEU A 54 2.78 2.15 -9.33
CA LEU A 54 1.60 2.80 -8.76
C LEU A 54 0.52 2.88 -9.85
N LEU A 55 -0.63 2.27 -9.60
CA LEU A 55 -1.76 2.32 -10.52
C LEU A 55 -2.69 3.47 -10.18
N ASN A 56 -3.00 3.62 -8.89
CA ASN A 56 -4.01 4.54 -8.43
C ASN A 56 -3.68 5.07 -7.04
N GLN A 57 -4.10 6.30 -6.78
CA GLN A 57 -4.11 6.93 -5.47
C GLN A 57 -5.50 7.54 -5.28
N ARG A 58 -6.18 7.12 -4.21
CA ARG A 58 -7.52 7.62 -3.88
C ARG A 58 -7.53 8.21 -2.48
N GLU A 59 -8.00 9.46 -2.37
CA GLU A 59 -8.33 10.06 -1.08
C GLU A 59 -9.60 9.40 -0.52
N VAL A 60 -9.59 9.05 0.77
CA VAL A 60 -10.68 8.35 1.45
C VAL A 60 -10.92 8.93 2.84
N SER A 61 -12.14 8.78 3.33
CA SER A 61 -12.48 8.96 4.74
C SER A 61 -11.88 7.85 5.61
N ILE A 62 -11.88 8.04 6.94
CA ILE A 62 -11.39 7.03 7.89
C ILE A 62 -12.32 5.80 7.91
N GLU A 63 -13.62 6.00 7.75
CA GLU A 63 -14.62 4.92 7.63
C GLU A 63 -14.39 4.10 6.36
N GLU A 64 -14.22 4.75 5.21
CA GLU A 64 -13.91 4.05 3.95
C GLU A 64 -12.59 3.30 4.04
N TYR A 65 -11.57 3.90 4.66
CA TYR A 65 -10.29 3.23 4.88
C TYR A 65 -10.46 1.89 5.60
N ARG A 66 -11.21 1.90 6.72
CA ARG A 66 -11.50 0.70 7.51
C ARG A 66 -12.24 -0.35 6.70
N GLN A 67 -13.21 0.06 5.88
CA GLN A 67 -13.96 -0.86 5.03
C GLN A 67 -13.08 -1.53 3.97
N ILE A 68 -12.13 -0.80 3.39
CA ILE A 68 -11.28 -1.31 2.30
C ILE A 68 -10.13 -2.16 2.83
N MET A 69 -9.47 -1.69 3.89
CA MET A 69 -8.29 -2.34 4.45
C MET A 69 -8.66 -3.41 5.49
N GLY A 70 -9.92 -3.45 5.94
CA GLY A 70 -10.39 -4.36 6.98
C GLY A 70 -9.81 -4.10 8.37
N ALA A 71 -9.09 -2.99 8.55
CA ALA A 71 -8.36 -2.66 9.77
C ALA A 71 -8.29 -1.15 10.00
N ASN A 72 -8.02 -0.75 11.24
CA ASN A 72 -7.68 0.63 11.54
C ASN A 72 -6.37 1.02 10.84
N PRO A 73 -6.23 2.28 10.40
CA PRO A 73 -4.97 2.72 9.87
C PRO A 73 -3.88 2.68 10.95
N PRO A 74 -2.66 2.25 10.60
CA PRO A 74 -1.59 2.03 11.57
C PRO A 74 -1.14 3.32 12.28
N TRP A 75 -1.28 4.48 11.62
CA TRP A 75 -0.97 5.79 12.22
C TRP A 75 -2.01 6.26 13.24
N LEU A 76 -3.22 5.67 13.26
CA LEU A 76 -4.27 6.05 14.19
C LEU A 76 -4.05 5.43 15.58
N ASN A 77 -3.38 4.26 15.65
CA ASN A 77 -3.08 3.55 16.91
C ASN A 77 -2.07 4.27 17.81
N ASN A 78 -1.45 5.37 17.36
CA ASN A 78 -0.48 6.16 18.14
C ASN A 78 -1.11 7.39 18.82
N ILE A 79 -2.46 7.51 18.86
CA ILE A 79 -3.18 8.65 19.45
C ILE A 79 -3.97 8.23 20.70
N GLU A 80 -3.61 7.12 21.35
CA GLU A 80 -4.11 6.77 22.70
C GLU A 80 -3.05 7.01 23.77
#